data_AF-A0A1Y2FH63-F1
#
_entry.id   AF-A0A1Y2FH63-F1
#
_cell.length_a   1.000
_cell.length_b   1.000
_cell.length_c   1.000
_cell.angle_alpha   90.00
_cell.angle_beta   90.00
_cell.angle_gamma   90.00
#
_symmetry.space_group_name_H-M   'P 1'
#
loop_
_entity.id
_entity.type
_entity.pdbx_description
1 polymer ?
#
loop_
_entity_poly.entity_id
_entity_poly.type
_entity_poly.pdbx_seq_one_letter_code
_entity_poly.pdbx_strand_id
1 'polypeptide(L)'
;MLTDGSTDAFKALLVKQQLCQAKETRVTGQPGLNAFAKAFAKRLPAGKHEILTRCTVSDITYDQKSSLFTVSAELKTPGKDGAEQRTFSSKGVILTAPVPQTINLIKGFKRMIQELDGAAEYSKSIILLLWPKKAMQVDELKDNANIHKVRIHLHIQANVEQGAVPLSVHATPAWSEAQYEETDIETVENRILDFIGQSRDAFDKVQLKKWRYSQPLVDAEAVRQSQSPSWRADPNGSPLFVASDALGPGLIGEAGTAGIQAAEALHQRLGGSKSVI
;
A
#
# COMPACT_ATOMS: atom_id res chain seq x y z
N MET A 1 -13.09 -19.65 1.87
CA MET A 1 -13.34 -19.88 3.32
C MET A 1 -12.07 -19.49 4.04
N LEU A 2 -12.00 -18.25 4.54
CA LEU A 2 -11.04 -17.91 5.59
C LEU A 2 -11.61 -18.59 6.85
N THR A 3 -10.91 -19.60 7.38
CA THR A 3 -11.34 -20.24 8.64
C THR A 3 -11.31 -19.20 9.75
N ASP A 4 -12.23 -19.25 10.70
CA ASP A 4 -12.38 -18.26 11.79
C ASP A 4 -11.03 -17.91 12.47
N GLY A 5 -10.14 -18.90 12.65
CA GLY A 5 -8.80 -18.67 13.19
C GLY A 5 -7.84 -17.81 12.35
N SER A 6 -8.06 -17.63 11.05
CA SER A 6 -7.20 -16.80 10.17
C SER A 6 -7.54 -15.31 10.27
N THR A 7 -8.83 -15.00 10.41
CA THR A 7 -9.35 -13.64 10.63
C THR A 7 -8.98 -13.17 12.03
N ASP A 8 -9.11 -14.02 13.05
CA ASP A 8 -8.73 -13.69 14.42
C ASP A 8 -7.22 -13.51 14.59
N ALA A 9 -6.42 -14.36 13.95
CA ALA A 9 -4.98 -14.22 13.97
C ALA A 9 -4.50 -12.97 13.20
N PHE A 10 -5.25 -12.50 12.20
CA PHE A 10 -4.97 -11.24 11.53
C PHE A 10 -5.38 -10.05 12.41
N LYS A 11 -6.60 -10.04 12.97
CA LYS A 11 -7.09 -9.01 13.89
C LYS A 11 -6.17 -8.87 15.11
N ALA A 12 -5.74 -9.97 15.74
CA ALA A 12 -4.82 -9.96 16.87
C ALA A 12 -3.44 -9.39 16.50
N LEU A 13 -2.93 -9.70 15.29
CA LEU A 13 -1.65 -9.19 14.80
C LEU A 13 -1.74 -7.69 14.45
N LEU A 14 -2.89 -7.26 13.92
CA LEU A 14 -3.21 -5.89 13.54
C LEU A 14 -3.41 -5.00 14.77
N VAL A 15 -4.15 -5.47 15.78
CA VAL A 15 -4.30 -4.81 17.09
C VAL A 15 -2.94 -4.68 17.79
N LYS A 16 -2.11 -5.73 17.75
CA LYS A 16 -0.74 -5.65 18.28
C LYS A 16 0.09 -4.57 17.57
N GLN A 17 -0.02 -4.43 16.25
CA GLN A 17 0.66 -3.36 15.50
C GLN A 17 0.08 -1.95 15.75
N GLN A 18 -1.25 -1.80 15.77
CA GLN A 18 -1.91 -0.53 16.05
C GLN A 18 -1.57 0.00 17.45
N LEU A 19 -1.50 -0.88 18.45
CA LEU A 19 -1.04 -0.53 19.80
C LEU A 19 0.42 -0.08 19.84
N CYS A 20 1.28 -0.57 18.93
CA CYS A 20 2.66 -0.10 18.81
C CYS A 20 2.73 1.28 18.15
N GLN A 21 1.88 1.57 17.17
CA GLN A 21 1.83 2.85 16.47
C GLN A 21 1.18 3.96 17.31
N ALA A 22 0.08 3.66 18.01
CA ALA A 22 -0.69 4.66 18.78
C ALA A 22 -0.01 5.12 20.08
N LYS A 23 0.98 4.39 20.59
CA LYS A 23 1.65 4.71 21.87
C LYS A 23 3.04 5.33 21.71
N GLU A 24 3.51 5.58 20.48
CA GLU A 24 4.94 5.82 20.19
C GLU A 24 5.88 4.77 20.82
N THR A 25 5.36 3.64 21.33
CA THR A 25 6.18 2.58 21.88
C THR A 25 6.80 1.84 20.70
N ARG A 26 8.02 2.24 20.38
CA ARG A 26 8.97 1.49 19.57
C ARG A 26 9.10 0.10 20.15
N VAL A 27 8.37 -0.87 19.59
CA VAL A 27 8.58 -2.27 19.98
C VAL A 27 9.88 -2.72 19.35
N THR A 28 10.86 -2.87 20.22
CA THR A 28 12.17 -3.39 19.89
C THR A 28 12.04 -4.86 19.45
N GLY A 29 12.71 -5.24 18.35
CA GLY A 29 12.88 -6.64 17.91
C GLY A 29 11.82 -7.17 16.94
N GLN A 30 10.90 -6.33 16.47
CA GLN A 30 9.90 -6.75 15.51
C GLN A 30 10.47 -6.77 14.08
N PRO A 31 10.24 -7.84 13.30
CA PRO A 31 10.56 -7.83 11.89
C PRO A 31 9.65 -6.77 11.22
N GLY A 32 10.24 -5.90 10.38
CA GLY A 32 9.54 -4.73 9.81
C GLY A 32 8.23 -5.06 9.08
N LEU A 33 7.42 -4.07 8.72
CA LEU A 33 6.07 -4.25 8.12
C LEU A 33 5.99 -5.29 6.98
N ASN A 34 7.05 -5.45 6.19
CA ASN A 34 7.14 -6.49 5.17
C ASN A 34 7.02 -7.92 5.72
N ALA A 35 7.50 -8.18 6.94
CA ALA A 35 7.37 -9.48 7.57
C ALA A 35 5.92 -9.81 7.95
N PHE A 36 5.12 -8.80 8.31
CA PHE A 36 3.68 -8.97 8.51
C PHE A 36 3.02 -9.46 7.21
N ALA A 37 3.26 -8.78 6.09
CA ALA A 37 2.71 -9.18 4.79
C ALA A 37 3.16 -10.59 4.38
N LYS A 38 4.45 -10.93 4.60
CA LYS A 38 4.98 -12.27 4.34
C LYS A 38 4.35 -13.34 5.23
N ALA A 39 4.15 -13.05 6.52
CA ALA A 39 3.51 -13.97 7.45
C ALA A 39 2.04 -14.21 7.07
N PHE A 40 1.33 -13.16 6.65
CA PHE A 40 -0.03 -13.29 6.14
C PHE A 40 -0.09 -14.17 4.89
N ALA A 41 0.76 -13.91 3.89
CA ALA A 41 0.80 -14.71 2.67
C ALA A 41 1.07 -16.21 2.94
N LYS A 42 1.94 -16.52 3.91
CA LYS A 42 2.23 -17.91 4.33
C LYS A 42 1.06 -18.62 5.04
N ARG A 43 0.13 -17.86 5.62
CA ARG A 43 -1.03 -18.40 6.35
C ARG A 43 -2.23 -18.68 5.44
N LEU A 44 -2.20 -18.24 4.19
CA LEU A 44 -3.25 -18.58 3.23
C LEU A 44 -3.25 -20.10 3.00
N PRO A 45 -4.39 -20.80 3.20
CA PRO A 45 -4.45 -22.25 3.07
C PRO A 45 -3.89 -22.75 1.74
N ALA A 46 -2.84 -23.58 1.81
CA ALA A 46 -2.23 -24.18 0.63
C ALA A 46 -3.28 -24.96 -0.19
N GLY A 47 -3.28 -24.79 -1.51
CA GLY A 47 -4.19 -25.46 -2.43
C GLY A 47 -5.62 -24.89 -2.51
N LYS A 48 -5.98 -23.88 -1.69
CA LYS A 48 -7.28 -23.19 -1.79
C LYS A 48 -7.18 -21.77 -2.35
N HIS A 49 -5.96 -21.24 -2.45
CA HIS A 49 -5.69 -19.89 -2.91
C HIS A 49 -4.51 -19.92 -3.87
N GLU A 50 -4.62 -19.16 -4.95
CA GLU A 50 -3.54 -18.90 -5.88
C GLU A 50 -3.10 -17.44 -5.73
N ILE A 51 -1.80 -17.23 -5.51
CA ILE A 51 -1.21 -15.88 -5.44
C ILE A 51 -0.39 -15.67 -6.71
N LEU A 52 -0.96 -14.93 -7.65
CA LEU A 52 -0.28 -14.58 -8.89
C LEU A 52 0.54 -13.31 -8.71
N THR A 53 1.85 -13.46 -8.53
CA THR A 53 2.78 -12.32 -8.55
C THR A 53 3.16 -11.98 -9.99
N ARG A 54 3.48 -10.70 -10.27
CA ARG A 54 3.77 -10.20 -11.63
C ARG A 54 2.59 -10.37 -12.60
N CYS A 55 1.38 -10.38 -12.06
CA CYS A 55 0.12 -10.36 -12.80
C CYS A 55 -0.46 -8.94 -12.71
N THR A 56 -0.73 -8.33 -13.85
CA THR A 56 -1.34 -6.99 -13.93
C THR A 56 -2.72 -7.13 -14.55
N VAL A 57 -3.78 -6.87 -13.77
CA VAL A 57 -5.15 -6.81 -14.29
C VAL A 57 -5.27 -5.59 -15.20
N SER A 58 -5.86 -5.78 -16.38
CA SER A 58 -6.05 -4.73 -17.38
C SER A 58 -7.50 -4.28 -17.53
N ASP A 59 -8.46 -5.18 -17.27
CA ASP A 59 -9.89 -4.89 -17.46
C ASP A 59 -10.77 -5.83 -16.63
N ILE A 60 -11.92 -5.31 -16.19
CA ILE A 60 -12.93 -6.05 -15.43
C ILE A 60 -14.31 -5.73 -16.00
N THR A 61 -14.98 -6.77 -16.51
CA THR A 61 -16.36 -6.68 -17.01
C THR A 61 -17.26 -7.60 -16.22
N TYR A 62 -18.56 -7.26 -16.18
CA TYR A 62 -19.58 -8.07 -15.54
C TYR A 62 -20.70 -8.36 -16.53
N ASP A 63 -20.96 -9.65 -16.74
CA ASP A 63 -22.10 -10.10 -17.54
C ASP A 63 -23.28 -10.37 -16.62
N GLN A 64 -24.32 -9.56 -16.76
CA GLN A 64 -25.56 -9.69 -15.98
C GLN A 64 -26.29 -11.00 -16.24
N LYS A 65 -26.17 -11.59 -17.44
CA LYS A 65 -26.87 -12.83 -17.79
C LYS A 65 -26.26 -14.03 -17.08
N SER A 66 -24.94 -14.16 -17.12
CA SER A 66 -24.23 -15.23 -16.40
C SER A 66 -24.00 -14.92 -14.92
N SER A 67 -24.16 -13.66 -14.51
CA SER A 67 -23.81 -13.17 -13.17
C SER A 67 -22.34 -13.46 -12.81
N LEU A 68 -21.45 -13.32 -13.80
CA LEU A 68 -20.03 -13.55 -13.66
C LEU A 68 -19.23 -12.32 -14.10
N PHE A 69 -18.13 -12.09 -13.39
CA PHE A 69 -17.07 -11.21 -13.83
C PHE A 69 -16.15 -11.95 -14.79
N THR A 70 -15.64 -11.21 -15.77
CA THR A 70 -14.48 -11.57 -16.58
C THR A 70 -13.35 -10.61 -16.23
N VAL A 71 -12.22 -11.15 -15.78
CA VAL A 71 -11.03 -10.39 -15.38
C VAL A 71 -9.91 -10.70 -16.36
N SER A 72 -9.49 -9.70 -17.12
CA SER A 72 -8.38 -9.80 -18.07
C SER A 72 -7.09 -9.35 -17.40
N ALA A 73 -6.01 -10.11 -17.57
CA ALA A 73 -4.74 -9.78 -16.95
C ALA A 73 -3.53 -10.25 -17.77
N GLU A 74 -2.40 -9.61 -17.52
CA GLU A 74 -1.11 -9.92 -18.11
C GLU A 74 -0.17 -10.54 -17.07
N LEU A 75 0.32 -11.75 -17.31
CA LEU A 75 1.23 -12.46 -16.43
C LEU A 75 2.66 -12.46 -17.00
N LYS A 76 3.61 -11.89 -16.25
CA LYS A 76 5.03 -11.89 -16.61
C LYS A 76 5.79 -13.00 -15.90
N THR A 77 6.32 -13.96 -16.65
CA THR A 77 7.13 -15.06 -16.11
C THR A 77 8.60 -14.64 -15.98
N PRO A 78 9.26 -14.83 -14.83
CA PRO A 78 10.70 -14.56 -14.70
C PRO A 78 11.52 -15.29 -15.78
N GLY A 79 12.40 -14.57 -16.47
CA GLY A 79 13.31 -15.15 -17.47
C GLY A 79 12.66 -15.47 -18.82
N LYS A 80 11.41 -15.06 -19.05
CA LYS A 80 10.77 -15.10 -20.37
C LYS A 80 10.50 -13.69 -20.86
N ASP A 81 10.80 -13.45 -22.13
CA ASP A 81 10.41 -12.22 -22.82
C ASP A 81 8.94 -12.30 -23.20
N GLY A 82 8.18 -11.25 -22.88
CA GLY A 82 6.75 -11.14 -23.13
C GLY A 82 5.85 -11.38 -21.91
N ALA A 83 4.59 -10.97 -22.04
CA ALA A 83 3.55 -11.21 -21.05
C ALA A 83 2.49 -12.16 -21.62
N GLU A 84 2.07 -13.14 -20.83
CA GLU A 84 0.99 -14.04 -21.19
C GLU A 84 -0.35 -13.38 -20.85
N GLN A 85 -1.27 -13.32 -21.82
CA GLN A 85 -2.63 -12.87 -21.57
C GLN A 85 -3.41 -14.00 -20.88
N ARG A 86 -4.06 -13.67 -19.77
CA ARG A 86 -4.87 -14.57 -18.96
C ARG A 86 -6.26 -13.97 -18.76
N THR A 87 -7.25 -14.84 -18.71
CA THR A 87 -8.64 -14.47 -18.39
C THR A 87 -9.13 -15.34 -17.24
N PHE A 88 -9.73 -14.70 -16.25
CA PHE A 88 -10.34 -15.35 -15.11
C PHE A 88 -11.84 -15.07 -15.09
N SER A 89 -12.62 -16.02 -14.57
CA SER A 89 -14.03 -15.80 -14.27
C SER A 89 -14.27 -15.91 -12.78
N SER A 90 -15.07 -15.00 -12.23
CA SER A 90 -15.42 -15.03 -10.80
C SER A 90 -16.86 -14.61 -10.57
N LYS A 91 -17.45 -15.07 -9.48
CA LYS A 91 -18.76 -14.60 -9.01
C LYS A 91 -18.69 -13.25 -8.31
N GLY A 92 -17.50 -12.74 -8.02
CA GLY A 92 -17.33 -11.51 -7.26
C GLY A 92 -15.89 -11.03 -7.29
N VAL A 93 -15.71 -9.73 -7.05
CA VAL A 93 -14.41 -9.05 -7.14
C VAL A 93 -14.26 -8.04 -6.01
N ILE A 94 -13.09 -8.05 -5.37
CA ILE A 94 -12.67 -7.01 -4.42
C ILE A 94 -11.43 -6.33 -5.01
N LEU A 95 -11.50 -5.02 -5.18
CA LEU A 95 -10.41 -4.21 -5.69
C LEU A 95 -9.72 -3.50 -4.54
N THR A 96 -8.40 -3.70 -4.46
CA THR A 96 -7.54 -3.13 -3.42
C THR A 96 -6.40 -2.27 -3.97
N ALA A 97 -6.41 -2.03 -5.29
CA ALA A 97 -5.47 -1.10 -5.93
C ALA A 97 -5.84 0.36 -5.56
N PRO A 98 -4.86 1.29 -5.60
CA PRO A 98 -5.13 2.73 -5.51
C PRO A 98 -6.32 3.16 -6.36
N VAL A 99 -7.14 4.08 -5.86
CA VAL A 99 -8.41 4.47 -6.50
C VAL A 99 -8.27 4.82 -7.99
N PRO A 100 -7.25 5.58 -8.45
CA PRO A 100 -7.05 5.83 -9.88
C PRO A 100 -6.92 4.57 -10.73
N GLN A 101 -6.20 3.58 -10.21
CA GLN A 101 -6.01 2.31 -10.91
C GLN A 101 -7.32 1.52 -10.91
N THR A 102 -8.01 1.49 -9.77
CA THR A 102 -9.33 0.87 -9.65
C THR A 102 -10.32 1.46 -10.66
N ILE A 103 -10.45 2.78 -10.77
CA ILE A 103 -11.34 3.46 -11.73
C ILE A 103 -11.04 3.02 -13.17
N ASN A 104 -9.76 2.90 -13.52
CA ASN A 104 -9.35 2.43 -14.85
C ASN A 104 -9.75 0.99 -15.16
N LEU A 105 -9.92 0.13 -14.14
CA LEU A 105 -10.32 -1.28 -14.31
C LEU A 105 -11.83 -1.46 -14.44
N ILE A 106 -12.64 -0.54 -13.90
CA ILE A 106 -14.11 -0.69 -13.78
C ILE A 106 -14.89 0.28 -14.67
N LYS A 107 -14.41 0.57 -15.87
CA LYS A 107 -15.01 1.56 -16.81
C LYS A 107 -16.51 1.36 -17.07
N GLY A 108 -17.01 0.12 -16.97
CA GLY A 108 -18.44 -0.20 -17.10
C GLY A 108 -19.32 0.22 -15.91
N PHE A 109 -18.73 0.55 -14.76
CA PHE A 109 -19.41 0.80 -13.48
C PHE A 109 -19.49 2.30 -13.17
N LYS A 110 -20.18 3.05 -14.04
CA LYS A 110 -20.20 4.54 -14.00
C LYS A 110 -20.57 5.13 -12.63
N ARG A 111 -21.59 4.56 -11.96
CA ARG A 111 -22.04 5.07 -10.65
C ARG A 111 -21.01 4.81 -9.55
N MET A 112 -20.36 3.65 -9.58
CA MET A 112 -19.27 3.37 -8.65
C MET A 112 -18.06 4.30 -8.89
N ILE A 113 -17.74 4.59 -10.16
CA ILE A 113 -16.68 5.57 -10.48
C ILE A 113 -17.01 6.95 -9.90
N GLN A 114 -18.25 7.42 -10.03
CA GLN A 114 -18.68 8.71 -9.45
C GLN A 114 -18.51 8.74 -7.93
N GLU A 115 -18.78 7.63 -7.24
CA GLU A 115 -18.59 7.52 -5.78
C GLU A 115 -17.11 7.51 -5.36
N LEU A 116 -16.22 7.12 -6.27
CA LEU A 116 -14.77 7.02 -6.02
C LEU A 116 -13.99 8.26 -6.45
N ASP A 117 -14.57 9.12 -7.29
CA ASP A 117 -13.87 10.24 -7.94
C ASP A 117 -13.19 11.19 -6.93
N GLY A 118 -13.90 11.52 -5.85
CA GLY A 118 -13.36 12.34 -4.76
C GLY A 118 -12.20 11.71 -3.96
N ALA A 119 -11.88 10.44 -4.21
CA ALA A 119 -10.78 9.71 -3.58
C ALA A 119 -9.68 9.32 -4.59
N ALA A 120 -9.71 9.84 -5.81
CA ALA A 120 -8.75 9.52 -6.86
C ALA A 120 -7.40 10.25 -6.71
N GLU A 121 -7.33 11.33 -5.93
CA GLU A 121 -6.09 12.11 -5.84
C GLU A 121 -5.11 11.54 -4.82
N TYR A 122 -3.84 11.47 -5.21
CA TYR A 122 -2.74 11.01 -4.37
C TYR A 122 -1.54 11.94 -4.54
N SER A 123 -0.83 12.14 -3.44
CA SER A 123 0.52 12.69 -3.48
C SER A 123 1.51 11.67 -4.03
N LYS A 124 2.55 12.20 -4.68
CA LYS A 124 3.77 11.48 -5.00
C LYS A 124 4.79 11.64 -3.88
N SER A 125 5.63 10.63 -3.69
CA SER A 125 6.71 10.63 -2.70
C SER A 125 8.02 10.14 -3.30
N ILE A 126 9.10 10.85 -3.00
CA ILE A 126 10.47 10.45 -3.27
C ILE A 126 11.18 10.23 -1.93
N ILE A 127 11.73 9.03 -1.76
CA ILE A 127 12.43 8.61 -0.54
C ILE A 127 13.81 8.10 -0.92
N LEU A 128 14.84 8.63 -0.27
CA LEU A 128 16.21 8.13 -0.36
C LEU A 128 16.50 7.24 0.84
N LEU A 129 16.83 5.98 0.59
CA LEU A 129 17.24 5.02 1.62
C LEU A 129 18.77 4.95 1.64
N LEU A 130 19.35 5.14 2.81
CA LEU A 130 20.79 5.30 3.00
C LEU A 130 21.31 4.29 4.04
N TRP A 131 22.43 3.65 3.74
CA TRP A 131 23.18 2.80 4.66
C TRP A 131 24.56 3.41 4.87
N PRO A 132 24.79 4.14 5.97
CA PRO A 132 26.06 4.80 6.22
C PRO A 132 27.23 3.80 6.32
N LYS A 133 28.44 4.23 5.98
CA LYS A 133 29.67 3.44 6.22
C LYS A 133 30.12 3.45 7.67
N LYS A 134 29.73 4.50 8.40
CA LYS A 134 30.10 4.77 9.80
C LYS A 134 28.87 5.27 10.54
N ALA A 135 28.91 5.20 11.87
CA ALA A 135 27.90 5.85 12.69
C ALA A 135 27.83 7.34 12.34
N MET A 136 26.62 7.84 12.12
CA MET A 136 26.34 9.25 11.83
C MET A 136 25.51 9.83 12.97
N GLN A 137 25.84 11.04 13.40
CA GLN A 137 24.99 11.80 14.32
C GLN A 137 23.83 12.37 13.51
N VAL A 138 22.62 11.92 13.79
CA VAL A 138 21.46 12.33 12.97
C VAL A 138 21.01 13.75 13.28
N ASP A 139 21.25 14.23 14.49
CA ASP A 139 20.93 15.61 14.82
C ASP A 139 21.80 16.56 13.97
N GLU A 140 23.08 16.24 13.75
CA GLU A 140 23.93 16.97 12.79
C GLU A 140 23.39 16.91 11.35
N LEU A 141 22.85 15.76 10.92
CA LEU A 141 22.23 15.65 9.59
C LEU A 141 20.96 16.50 9.48
N LYS A 142 20.16 16.59 10.54
CA LYS A 142 18.94 17.40 10.57
C LYS A 142 19.25 18.89 10.62
N ASP A 143 20.27 19.29 11.37
CA ASP A 143 20.70 20.68 11.50
C ASP A 143 21.22 21.22 10.16
N ASN A 144 21.90 20.37 9.39
CA ASN A 144 22.37 20.71 8.05
C ASN A 144 21.31 20.50 6.96
N ALA A 145 20.16 19.90 7.29
CA ALA A 145 19.15 19.58 6.30
C ALA A 145 18.44 20.84 5.80
N ASN A 146 18.22 20.92 4.49
CA ASN A 146 17.26 21.87 3.95
C ASN A 146 15.83 21.38 4.26
N ILE A 147 15.32 21.76 5.44
CA ILE A 147 14.02 21.33 5.96
C ILE A 147 12.83 21.69 5.07
N HIS A 148 12.98 22.66 4.17
CA HIS A 148 11.95 23.02 3.19
C HIS A 148 11.87 22.02 2.03
N LYS A 149 12.90 21.18 1.85
CA LYS A 149 13.03 20.20 0.76
C LYS A 149 13.03 18.76 1.24
N VAL A 150 13.48 18.48 2.46
CA VAL A 150 13.57 17.11 3.00
C VAL A 150 13.19 17.00 4.47
N ARG A 151 12.81 15.79 4.89
CA ARG A 151 12.65 15.35 6.28
C ARG A 151 13.44 14.05 6.48
N ILE A 152 14.23 13.98 7.55
CA ILE A 152 15.08 12.82 7.83
C ILE A 152 14.44 11.96 8.91
N HIS A 153 14.27 10.67 8.63
CA HIS A 153 13.78 9.66 9.56
C HIS A 153 14.84 8.59 9.83
N LEU A 154 15.04 8.31 11.11
CA LEU A 154 15.92 7.26 11.60
C LEU A 154 15.19 5.94 11.71
N HIS A 155 15.73 4.88 11.09
CA HIS A 155 15.26 3.53 11.33
C HIS A 155 16.04 2.92 12.49
N ILE A 156 15.71 3.31 13.72
CA ILE A 156 16.26 2.62 14.91
C ILE A 156 15.61 1.24 14.96
N GLN A 157 16.25 0.26 14.35
CA GLN A 157 15.96 -1.14 14.61
C GLN A 157 16.48 -1.45 16.01
N ALA A 158 15.72 -2.21 16.78
CA ALA A 158 16.31 -2.85 17.94
C ALA A 158 17.42 -3.77 17.49
N ASN A 159 18.51 -3.78 18.25
CA ASN A 159 19.71 -4.58 18.03
C ASN A 159 20.73 -3.98 17.05
N VAL A 160 20.61 -2.70 16.66
CA VAL A 160 21.80 -2.00 16.16
C VAL A 160 22.56 -1.44 17.37
N GLU A 161 23.22 -2.34 18.10
CA GLU A 161 24.26 -1.97 19.06
C GLU A 161 25.36 -1.22 18.28
N GLN A 162 25.47 0.09 18.52
CA GLN A 162 26.61 0.95 18.15
C GLN A 162 27.15 0.78 16.71
N GLY A 163 26.32 1.03 15.69
CA GLY A 163 26.72 0.90 14.27
C GLY A 163 26.09 1.92 13.32
N ALA A 164 26.37 1.77 12.02
CA ALA A 164 25.77 2.56 10.94
C ALA A 164 24.28 2.21 10.74
N VAL A 165 23.41 3.01 11.35
CA VAL A 165 21.95 2.82 11.28
C VAL A 165 21.44 3.26 9.91
N PRO A 166 20.59 2.46 9.23
CA PRO A 166 19.94 2.90 8.00
C PRO A 166 19.03 4.11 8.21
N LEU A 167 19.03 5.03 7.26
CA LEU A 167 18.26 6.27 7.29
C LEU A 167 17.29 6.30 6.11
N SER A 168 16.14 6.94 6.29
CA SER A 168 15.31 7.38 5.17
C SER A 168 15.21 8.90 5.14
N VAL A 169 15.50 9.49 3.99
CA VAL A 169 15.31 10.92 3.73
C VAL A 169 14.12 11.06 2.81
N HIS A 170 13.08 11.71 3.30
CA HIS A 170 11.83 11.90 2.59
C HIS A 170 11.84 13.30 2.01
N ALA A 171 11.74 13.43 0.69
CA ALA A 171 11.53 14.73 0.10
C ALA A 171 10.16 15.29 0.51
N THR A 172 10.05 16.62 0.60
CA THR A 172 8.76 17.26 0.86
C THR A 172 7.77 16.96 -0.28
N PRO A 173 6.45 17.00 -0.03
CA PRO A 173 5.45 16.74 -1.07
C PRO A 173 5.64 17.64 -2.30
N ALA A 174 5.85 18.95 -2.10
CA ALA A 174 6.05 19.89 -3.19
C ALA A 174 7.28 19.56 -4.06
N TRP A 175 8.38 19.13 -3.45
CA TRP A 175 9.57 18.73 -4.20
C TRP A 175 9.38 17.37 -4.89
N SER A 176 8.74 16.42 -4.21
CA SER A 176 8.42 15.11 -4.77
C SER A 176 7.58 15.24 -6.04
N GLU A 177 6.55 16.09 -6.03
CA GLU A 177 5.73 16.35 -7.23
C GLU A 177 6.56 16.92 -8.38
N ALA A 178 7.36 17.95 -8.09
CA ALA A 178 8.15 18.64 -9.12
C ALA A 178 9.25 17.76 -9.74
N GLN A 179 9.71 16.73 -9.05
CA GLN A 179 10.86 15.91 -9.47
C GLN A 179 10.49 14.45 -9.76
N TYR A 180 9.21 14.07 -9.63
CA TYR A 180 8.81 12.68 -9.74
C TYR A 180 9.15 12.07 -11.09
N GLU A 181 8.86 12.80 -12.17
CA GLU A 181 9.04 12.31 -13.54
C GLU A 181 10.51 12.41 -14.03
N GLU A 182 11.43 12.91 -13.20
CA GLU A 182 12.86 12.88 -13.53
C GLU A 182 13.34 11.44 -13.73
N THR A 183 13.94 11.16 -14.87
CA THR A 183 14.38 9.82 -15.25
C THR A 183 15.82 9.55 -14.85
N ASP A 184 16.63 10.61 -14.71
CA ASP A 184 17.98 10.50 -14.18
C ASP A 184 17.94 10.34 -12.65
N ILE A 185 17.97 9.07 -12.23
CA ILE A 185 17.93 8.68 -10.83
C ILE A 185 19.12 9.22 -10.06
N GLU A 186 20.33 9.21 -10.64
CA GLU A 186 21.55 9.67 -9.97
C GLU A 186 21.48 11.17 -9.69
N THR A 187 20.95 11.95 -10.63
CA THR A 187 20.70 13.38 -10.42
C THR A 187 19.75 13.64 -9.24
N VAL A 188 18.65 12.89 -9.13
CA VAL A 188 17.70 13.03 -8.01
C VAL A 188 18.33 12.61 -6.69
N GLU A 189 19.08 11.51 -6.68
CA GLU A 189 19.81 11.03 -5.50
C GLU A 189 20.81 12.08 -5.01
N ASN A 190 21.66 12.60 -5.90
CA ASN A 190 22.68 13.59 -5.56
C ASN A 190 22.05 14.89 -5.01
N ARG A 191 20.95 15.37 -5.58
CA ARG A 191 20.23 16.55 -5.04
C ARG A 191 19.72 16.33 -3.62
N ILE A 192 19.20 15.15 -3.30
CA ILE A 192 18.73 14.83 -1.94
C ILE A 192 19.92 14.71 -0.98
N LEU A 193 21.03 14.12 -1.42
CA LEU A 193 22.27 14.05 -0.65
C LEU A 193 22.84 15.44 -0.35
N ASP A 194 22.81 16.35 -1.33
CA ASP A 194 23.20 17.75 -1.16
C ASP A 194 22.30 18.45 -0.13
N PHE A 195 20.99 18.18 -0.13
CA PHE A 195 20.06 18.75 0.85
C PHE A 195 20.33 18.33 2.29
N ILE A 196 21.08 17.25 2.52
CA ILE A 196 21.49 16.81 3.87
C ILE A 196 22.99 17.00 4.10
N GLY A 197 23.70 17.67 3.18
CA GLY A 197 25.13 17.96 3.28
C GLY A 197 26.01 16.70 3.27
N GLN A 198 25.63 15.65 2.53
CA GLN A 198 26.38 14.40 2.47
C GLN A 198 26.78 14.06 1.04
N SER A 199 27.88 13.31 0.87
CA SER A 199 28.27 12.74 -0.42
C SER A 199 27.84 11.27 -0.52
N ARG A 200 27.69 10.76 -1.75
CA ARG A 200 27.37 9.35 -2.01
C ARG A 200 28.38 8.39 -1.38
N ASP A 201 29.64 8.81 -1.26
CA ASP A 201 30.75 8.01 -0.73
C ASP A 201 30.65 7.75 0.77
N ALA A 202 29.83 8.52 1.50
CA ALA A 202 29.58 8.32 2.92
C ALA A 202 28.71 7.07 3.21
N PHE A 203 28.16 6.44 2.17
CA PHE A 203 27.21 5.34 2.26
C PHE A 203 27.68 4.10 1.51
N ASP A 204 27.53 2.92 2.11
CA ASP A 204 27.74 1.64 1.43
C ASP A 204 26.65 1.39 0.38
N LYS A 205 25.42 1.77 0.72
CA LYS A 205 24.27 1.60 -0.14
C LYS A 205 23.39 2.85 -0.12
N VAL A 206 22.96 3.24 -1.32
CA VAL A 206 21.96 4.26 -1.55
C VAL A 206 20.90 3.67 -2.48
N GLN A 207 19.66 3.97 -2.19
CA GLN A 207 18.54 3.52 -3.01
C GLN A 207 17.43 4.58 -3.02
N LEU A 208 17.20 5.19 -4.18
CA LEU A 208 16.01 5.98 -4.41
C LEU A 208 14.76 5.12 -4.59
N LYS A 209 13.65 5.58 -4.00
CA LYS A 209 12.31 5.03 -4.20
C LYS A 209 11.35 6.17 -4.58
N LYS A 210 10.58 5.94 -5.65
CA LYS A 210 9.52 6.85 -6.12
C LYS A 210 8.17 6.16 -6.03
N TRP A 211 7.22 6.74 -5.31
CA TRP A 211 5.86 6.23 -5.11
C TRP A 211 4.85 7.21 -5.69
N ARG A 212 4.08 6.79 -6.70
CA ARG A 212 3.10 7.65 -7.39
C ARG A 212 1.82 7.84 -6.57
N TYR A 213 1.47 6.83 -5.79
CA TYR A 213 0.27 6.78 -4.96
C TYR A 213 0.71 6.59 -3.50
N SER A 214 1.43 7.58 -2.93
CA SER A 214 2.02 7.41 -1.59
C SER A 214 1.04 7.70 -0.47
N GLN A 215 0.23 8.74 -0.62
CA GLN A 215 -0.78 9.12 0.35
C GLN A 215 -1.96 9.76 -0.38
N PRO A 216 -3.20 9.33 -0.12
CA PRO A 216 -4.38 9.94 -0.70
C PRO A 216 -4.54 11.38 -0.22
N LEU A 217 -5.01 12.28 -1.08
CA LEU A 217 -5.22 13.70 -0.78
C LEU A 217 -6.61 13.99 -0.21
N VAL A 218 -7.30 12.96 0.28
CA VAL A 218 -8.61 13.10 0.93
C VAL A 218 -8.47 13.77 2.30
N ASP A 219 -9.48 14.56 2.68
CA ASP A 219 -9.56 15.13 4.03
C ASP A 219 -9.81 14.00 5.03
N ALA A 220 -8.74 13.58 5.72
CA ALA A 220 -8.78 12.50 6.70
C ALA A 220 -9.74 12.80 7.87
N GLU A 221 -9.98 14.07 8.21
CA GLU A 221 -10.93 14.43 9.26
C GLU A 221 -12.36 14.29 8.76
N ALA A 222 -12.67 14.81 7.57
CA ALA A 222 -13.96 14.61 6.94
C ALA A 222 -14.28 13.12 6.75
N VAL A 223 -13.30 12.31 6.31
CA VAL A 223 -13.46 10.86 6.16
C VAL A 223 -13.76 10.20 7.51
N ARG A 224 -13.04 10.54 8.58
CA ARG A 224 -13.30 10.02 9.93
C ARG A 224 -14.69 10.41 10.45
N GLN A 225 -15.12 11.63 10.20
CA GLN A 225 -16.44 12.14 10.64
C GLN A 225 -17.60 11.57 9.84
N SER A 226 -17.38 11.21 8.57
CA SER A 226 -18.44 10.72 7.67
C SER A 226 -19.09 9.41 8.13
N GLN A 227 -18.47 8.69 9.08
CA GLN A 227 -18.84 7.32 9.50
C GLN A 227 -18.99 6.34 8.32
N SER A 228 -18.55 6.72 7.13
CA SER A 228 -18.65 5.90 5.94
C SER A 228 -17.67 4.74 6.07
N PRO A 229 -18.07 3.52 5.67
CA PRO A 229 -17.16 2.39 5.69
C PRO A 229 -15.91 2.71 4.85
N SER A 230 -14.75 2.17 5.20
CA SER A 230 -13.53 2.33 4.39
C SER A 230 -13.50 1.47 3.12
N TRP A 231 -14.68 1.10 2.64
CA TRP A 231 -14.93 0.32 1.43
C TRP A 231 -16.23 0.78 0.75
N ARG A 232 -16.40 0.45 -0.52
CA ARG A 232 -17.62 0.72 -1.31
C ARG A 232 -18.08 -0.56 -2.00
N ALA A 233 -19.40 -0.75 -2.10
CA ALA A 233 -20.01 -1.78 -2.95
C ALA A 233 -20.54 -1.11 -4.22
N ASP A 234 -20.61 -1.85 -5.32
CA ASP A 234 -21.32 -1.36 -6.49
C ASP A 234 -22.80 -1.06 -6.13
N PRO A 235 -23.27 0.18 -6.33
CA PRO A 235 -24.62 0.59 -5.96
C PRO A 235 -25.72 -0.06 -6.82
N ASN A 236 -25.37 -0.63 -7.98
CA ASN A 236 -26.30 -1.40 -8.80
C ASN A 236 -26.44 -2.86 -8.35
N GLY A 237 -25.74 -3.24 -7.28
CA GLY A 237 -25.88 -4.52 -6.62
C GLY A 237 -25.06 -5.65 -7.21
N SER A 238 -24.19 -5.38 -8.20
CA SER A 238 -23.23 -6.39 -8.63
C SER A 238 -22.27 -6.75 -7.47
N PRO A 239 -21.73 -7.98 -7.44
CA PRO A 239 -20.78 -8.42 -6.42
C PRO A 239 -19.36 -7.83 -6.61
N LEU A 240 -19.28 -6.52 -6.85
CA LEU A 240 -18.05 -5.73 -6.95
C LEU A 240 -17.89 -4.84 -5.71
N PHE A 241 -16.71 -4.88 -5.12
CA PHE A 241 -16.35 -4.08 -3.95
C PHE A 241 -14.97 -3.43 -4.14
N VAL A 242 -14.78 -2.26 -3.53
CA VAL A 242 -13.51 -1.54 -3.49
C VAL A 242 -13.13 -1.29 -2.04
N ALA A 243 -11.92 -1.69 -1.64
CA ALA A 243 -11.35 -1.43 -0.34
C ALA A 243 -9.97 -0.78 -0.53
N SER A 244 -9.88 0.52 -0.25
CA SER A 244 -8.69 1.33 -0.50
C SER A 244 -8.40 2.25 0.70
N ASP A 245 -7.13 2.56 0.87
CA ASP A 245 -6.63 3.55 1.83
C ASP A 245 -7.26 4.94 1.66
N ALA A 246 -7.64 5.33 0.45
CA ALA A 246 -8.31 6.62 0.18
C ALA A 246 -9.78 6.68 0.62
N LEU A 247 -10.40 5.54 0.96
CA LEU A 247 -11.78 5.48 1.43
C LEU A 247 -11.87 5.51 2.96
N GLY A 248 -10.73 5.46 3.65
CA GLY A 248 -10.61 5.48 5.10
C GLY A 248 -9.55 6.48 5.59
N PRO A 249 -9.20 6.44 6.88
CA PRO A 249 -8.24 7.38 7.47
C PRO A 249 -6.77 7.15 7.08
N GLY A 250 -6.50 6.21 6.16
CA GLY A 250 -5.20 6.00 5.53
C GLY A 250 -4.17 5.20 6.36
N LEU A 251 -4.54 4.67 7.53
CA LEU A 251 -3.61 3.85 8.33
C LEU A 251 -3.60 2.39 7.88
N ILE A 252 -2.44 1.72 8.01
CA ILE A 252 -2.24 0.32 7.60
C ILE A 252 -3.28 -0.61 8.24
N GLY A 253 -3.56 -0.42 9.53
CA GLY A 253 -4.56 -1.23 10.22
C GLY A 253 -5.97 -1.03 9.65
N GLU A 254 -6.35 0.19 9.32
CA GLU A 254 -7.66 0.50 8.75
C GLU A 254 -7.81 -0.08 7.34
N ALA A 255 -6.76 -0.03 6.53
CA ALA A 255 -6.74 -0.70 5.22
C ALA A 255 -6.94 -2.23 5.36
N GLY A 256 -6.32 -2.85 6.38
CA GLY A 256 -6.54 -4.26 6.70
C GLY A 256 -8.00 -4.56 7.09
N THR A 257 -8.58 -3.72 7.93
CA THR A 257 -9.99 -3.83 8.34
C THR A 257 -10.95 -3.62 7.17
N ALA A 258 -10.69 -2.65 6.29
CA ALA A 258 -11.47 -2.41 5.09
C ALA A 258 -11.51 -3.63 4.18
N GLY A 259 -10.36 -4.31 3.99
CA GLY A 259 -10.27 -5.54 3.23
C GLY A 259 -11.12 -6.67 3.83
N ILE A 260 -11.10 -6.84 5.16
CA ILE A 260 -11.94 -7.83 5.85
C ILE A 260 -13.42 -7.52 5.65
N GLN A 261 -13.83 -6.28 5.91
CA GLN A 261 -15.24 -5.89 5.81
C GLN A 261 -15.77 -6.03 4.39
N ALA A 262 -14.98 -5.66 3.37
CA ALA A 262 -15.33 -5.88 1.97
C ALA A 262 -15.48 -7.39 1.64
N ALA A 263 -14.62 -8.24 2.20
CA ALA A 263 -14.72 -9.69 2.02
C ALA A 263 -15.96 -10.29 2.68
N GLU A 264 -16.30 -9.85 3.89
CA GLU A 264 -17.54 -10.25 4.59
C GLU A 264 -18.79 -9.79 3.82
N ALA A 265 -18.79 -8.55 3.34
CA ALA A 265 -19.89 -8.00 2.56
C ALA A 265 -20.07 -8.72 1.21
N LEU A 266 -18.96 -9.07 0.54
CA LEU A 266 -19.01 -9.90 -0.66
C LEU A 266 -19.58 -11.29 -0.36
N HIS A 267 -19.14 -11.93 0.74
CA HIS A 267 -19.65 -13.24 1.12
C HIS A 267 -21.17 -13.22 1.32
N GLN A 268 -21.69 -12.21 2.01
CA GLN A 268 -23.13 -12.00 2.20
C GLN A 268 -23.85 -11.76 0.86
N ARG A 269 -23.27 -10.93 -0.02
CA ARG A 269 -23.82 -10.65 -1.37
C ARG A 269 -23.97 -11.92 -2.21
N LEU A 270 -23.07 -12.88 -2.04
CA LEU A 270 -23.08 -14.17 -2.73
C LEU A 270 -23.98 -15.22 -2.07
N GLY A 271 -24.79 -14.84 -1.07
CA GLY A 271 -25.71 -15.73 -0.37
C GLY A 271 -25.08 -16.58 0.73
N GLY A 272 -23.87 -16.22 1.19
CA GLY A 272 -23.27 -16.82 2.38
C GLY A 272 -23.95 -16.33 3.66
N SER A 273 -24.26 -17.25 4.58
CA SER A 273 -24.68 -16.90 5.94
C SER A 273 -23.59 -16.08 6.63
N LYS A 274 -23.94 -15.10 7.46
CA LYS A 274 -22.95 -14.39 8.28
C LYS A 274 -22.17 -15.42 9.11
N SER A 275 -20.85 -15.51 8.93
CA SER A 275 -20.00 -16.03 9.99
C SER A 275 -20.14 -15.02 11.13
N VAL A 276 -20.78 -15.46 12.22
CA VAL A 276 -20.83 -14.68 13.46
C VAL A 276 -19.43 -14.77 14.04
N ILE A 277 -18.67 -13.70 13.87
CA ILE A 277 -17.40 -13.47 14.57
C ILE A 277 -17.72 -13.00 15.99
#